data_AF-A0A943GDX8-F1
#
_entry.id   AF-A0A943GDX8-F1
#
_cell.length_a   1.000
_cell.length_b   1.000
_cell.length_c   1.000
_cell.angle_alpha   90.00
_cell.angle_beta   90.00
_cell.angle_gamma   90.00
#
_symmetry.space_group_name_H-M   'P 1'
#
loop_
_entity.id
_entity.type
_entity.pdbx_description
1 polymer ?
#
loop_
_entity_poly.entity_id
_entity_poly.type
_entity_poly.pdbx_seq_one_letter_code
_entity_poly.pdbx_strand_id
1 'polypeptide(L)'
;MRDIDIKVIKFLVSGKAYSDTAIMKNLGIDYEELKKSYELLTEEGYLESYENYLARTQNSFKEKESGYSSSCGKNCCGGEEHSCSSCSNSIPEEDYKNIKVVTEKAVIEFE
;
A
#
# COMPACT_ATOMS: atom_id res chain seq x y z
N MET A 1 -11.23 5.55 19.48
CA MET A 1 -11.83 5.13 18.19
C MET A 1 -13.34 5.12 18.29
N ARG A 2 -14.03 5.64 17.26
CA ARG A 2 -15.49 5.59 17.12
C ARG A 2 -15.91 4.31 16.39
N ASP A 3 -17.19 3.95 16.48
CA ASP A 3 -17.74 2.79 15.76
C ASP A 3 -17.51 2.86 14.25
N ILE A 4 -17.58 4.06 13.67
CA ILE A 4 -17.33 4.25 12.24
C ILE A 4 -15.87 3.96 11.87
N ASP A 5 -14.91 4.31 12.73
CA ASP A 5 -13.49 4.08 12.48
C ASP A 5 -13.20 2.57 12.47
N ILE A 6 -13.83 1.82 13.38
CA ILE A 6 -13.77 0.34 13.43
C ILE A 6 -14.38 -0.27 12.16
N LYS A 7 -15.51 0.27 11.69
CA LYS A 7 -16.13 -0.20 10.44
C LYS A 7 -15.25 0.07 9.23
N VAL A 8 -14.61 1.25 9.17
CA VAL A 8 -13.67 1.61 8.10
C VAL A 8 -12.50 0.64 8.08
N ILE A 9 -11.81 0.42 9.20
CA ILE A 9 -10.62 -0.46 9.21
C ILE A 9 -10.98 -1.92 8.90
N LYS A 10 -12.08 -2.45 9.43
CA LYS A 10 -12.56 -3.80 9.08
C LYS A 10 -12.90 -3.93 7.61
N PHE A 11 -13.52 -2.89 7.03
CA PHE A 11 -13.80 -2.88 5.60
C PHE A 11 -12.51 -2.91 4.79
N LEU A 12 -11.51 -2.10 5.15
CA LEU A 12 -10.21 -2.08 4.47
C LEU A 12 -9.46 -3.43 4.60
N VAL A 13 -9.43 -4.02 5.79
CA VAL A 13 -8.76 -5.32 6.06
C VAL A 13 -9.42 -6.47 5.29
N SER A 14 -10.73 -6.40 5.01
CA SER A 14 -11.45 -7.42 4.23
C SER A 14 -11.00 -7.58 2.76
N GLY A 15 -9.97 -6.85 2.32
CA GLY A 15 -9.09 -7.32 1.25
C GLY A 15 -9.57 -7.08 -0.17
N LYS A 16 -10.21 -5.94 -0.46
CA LYS A 16 -10.59 -5.61 -1.85
C LYS A 16 -10.36 -4.14 -2.20
N ALA A 17 -9.13 -3.66 -2.03
CA ALA A 17 -8.61 -2.38 -2.54
C ALA A 17 -9.72 -1.39 -2.94
N TYR A 18 -10.20 -0.61 -1.98
CA TYR A 18 -11.42 0.15 -2.14
C TYR A 18 -11.13 1.60 -2.51
N SER A 19 -11.92 2.16 -3.43
CA SER A 19 -11.97 3.61 -3.60
C SER A 19 -12.72 4.25 -2.43
N ASP A 20 -12.38 5.49 -2.09
CA ASP A 20 -13.10 6.26 -1.07
C ASP A 20 -14.60 6.30 -1.34
N THR A 21 -15.00 6.41 -2.61
CA THR A 21 -16.41 6.36 -3.01
C THR A 21 -17.08 5.02 -2.65
N ALA A 22 -16.38 3.89 -2.82
CA ALA A 22 -16.91 2.59 -2.45
C ALA A 22 -17.08 2.49 -0.92
N ILE A 23 -16.11 2.98 -0.15
CA ILE A 23 -16.17 2.97 1.32
C ILE A 23 -17.33 3.84 1.81
N MET A 24 -17.42 5.08 1.31
CA MET A 24 -18.52 6.01 1.64
C MET A 24 -19.89 5.41 1.36
N LYS A 25 -20.09 4.79 0.18
CA LYS A 25 -21.37 4.16 -0.19
C LYS A 25 -21.71 2.95 0.67
N ASN A 26 -20.72 2.12 1.01
CA ASN A 26 -20.97 0.91 1.81
C ASN A 26 -21.24 1.25 3.28
N LEU A 27 -20.58 2.27 3.82
CA LEU A 27 -20.72 2.65 5.22
C LEU A 27 -21.79 3.73 5.46
N GLY A 28 -22.28 4.36 4.38
CA GLY A 28 -23.28 5.43 4.46
C GLY A 28 -22.76 6.71 5.09
N ILE A 29 -21.49 7.05 4.82
CA ILE A 29 -20.81 8.24 5.37
C ILE A 29 -20.37 9.20 4.29
N ASP A 30 -20.11 10.44 4.69
CA ASP A 30 -19.51 11.44 3.81
C ASP A 30 -17.97 11.38 3.80
N TYR A 31 -17.38 12.21 2.94
CA TYR A 31 -15.93 12.27 2.79
C TYR A 31 -15.23 12.85 4.01
N GLU A 32 -15.84 13.80 4.72
CA GLU A 32 -15.23 14.42 5.91
C GLU A 32 -15.19 13.43 7.09
N GLU A 33 -16.21 12.61 7.26
CA GLU A 33 -16.21 11.51 8.22
C GLU A 33 -15.16 10.45 7.88
N LEU A 34 -15.06 10.05 6.61
CA LEU A 34 -14.04 9.11 6.14
C LEU A 34 -12.63 9.65 6.33
N LYS A 35 -12.42 10.94 6.00
CA LYS A 35 -11.13 11.62 6.17
C LYS A 35 -10.70 11.63 7.63
N LYS A 36 -11.59 11.98 8.55
CA LYS A 36 -11.32 11.93 10.01
C LYS A 36 -10.98 10.52 10.48
N SER A 37 -11.69 9.51 9.97
CA SER A 37 -11.36 8.10 10.27
C SER A 37 -9.96 7.76 9.79
N TYR A 38 -9.58 8.18 8.58
CA TYR A 38 -8.24 7.91 8.09
C TYR A 38 -7.14 8.64 8.87
N GLU A 39 -7.35 9.90 9.27
CA GLU A 39 -6.40 10.65 10.09
C GLU A 39 -6.15 9.91 11.41
N LEU A 40 -7.21 9.56 12.13
CA LEU A 40 -7.11 8.80 13.39
C LEU A 40 -6.44 7.43 13.19
N LEU A 41 -6.85 6.67 12.17
CA LEU A 41 -6.29 5.34 11.91
C LEU A 41 -4.81 5.41 11.50
N THR A 42 -4.38 6.52 10.89
CA THR A 42 -2.96 6.76 10.58
C THR A 42 -2.17 7.11 11.84
N GLU A 43 -2.70 7.99 12.68
CA GLU A 43 -2.09 8.37 13.97
C GLU A 43 -1.92 7.16 14.91
N GLU A 44 -2.89 6.26 14.91
CA GLU A 44 -2.86 5.02 15.71
C GLU A 44 -2.02 3.89 15.07
N GLY A 45 -1.46 4.12 13.87
CA GLY A 45 -0.57 3.17 13.19
C GLY A 45 -1.27 2.01 12.47
N TYR A 46 -2.58 2.11 12.21
CA TYR A 46 -3.34 1.12 11.44
C TYR A 46 -3.25 1.36 9.92
N LEU A 47 -3.01 2.60 9.52
CA LEU A 47 -2.77 2.99 8.13
C LEU A 47 -1.41 3.66 7.99
N GLU A 48 -0.76 3.47 6.85
CA GLU A 48 0.46 4.17 6.46
C GLU A 48 0.34 4.70 5.02
N SER A 49 1.16 5.70 4.68
CA SER A 49 1.30 6.13 3.29
C SER A 49 1.98 5.04 2.46
N TYR A 50 1.71 5.02 1.16
CA TYR A 50 2.42 4.12 0.25
C TYR A 50 3.94 4.32 0.27
N GLU A 51 4.42 5.55 0.43
CA GLU A 51 5.85 5.87 0.59
C GLU A 51 6.47 5.19 1.82
N ASN A 52 5.80 5.26 2.98
CA ASN A 52 6.28 4.63 4.22
C ASN A 52 6.29 3.11 4.08
N TYR A 53 5.24 2.54 3.47
CA TYR A 53 5.18 1.12 3.15
C TYR A 53 6.36 0.69 2.26
N LEU A 54 6.66 1.45 1.20
CA LEU A 54 7.80 1.16 0.32
C LEU A 54 9.13 1.27 1.06
N ALA A 55 9.34 2.31 1.85
CA ALA A 55 10.58 2.48 2.62
C ALA A 55 10.84 1.30 3.57
N ARG A 56 9.81 0.84 4.29
CA ARG A 56 9.88 -0.33 5.17
C ARG A 56 10.12 -1.63 4.38
N THR A 57 9.40 -1.81 3.28
CA THR A 57 9.49 -3.02 2.46
C THR A 57 10.85 -3.12 1.78
N GLN A 58 11.34 -2.04 1.15
CA GLN A 58 12.66 -2.01 0.51
C GLN A 58 13.80 -2.23 1.52
N ASN A 59 13.69 -1.68 2.74
CA ASN A 59 14.67 -1.97 3.80
C ASN A 59 14.62 -3.44 4.25
N SER A 60 13.44 -4.06 4.30
CA SER A 60 13.32 -5.50 4.61
C SER A 60 13.95 -6.41 3.54
N PHE A 61 13.99 -5.97 2.28
CA PHE A 61 14.71 -6.67 1.21
C PHE A 61 16.23 -6.46 1.30
N LYS A 62 16.69 -5.28 1.73
CA LYS A 62 18.13 -4.99 1.92
C LYS A 62 18.75 -5.77 3.08
N GLU A 63 18.03 -6.01 4.17
CA GLU A 63 18.56 -6.80 5.30
C GLU A 63 18.68 -8.30 4.98
N LYS A 64 17.88 -8.82 4.03
CA LYS A 64 17.99 -10.22 3.55
C LYS A 64 19.05 -10.44 2.47
N GLU A 65 19.74 -9.39 2.01
CA GLU A 65 20.83 -9.47 1.03
C GLU A 65 22.25 -9.53 1.66
N SER A 66 22.38 -9.93 2.92
CA SER A 66 23.69 -10.34 3.47
C SER A 66 24.08 -11.78 3.06
N GLY A 67 23.92 -12.13 1.78
CA GLY A 67 24.44 -13.42 1.29
C GLY A 67 24.08 -13.88 -0.11
N TYR A 68 23.07 -13.29 -0.78
CA TYR A 68 22.73 -13.71 -2.14
C TYR A 68 22.38 -12.48 -2.98
N SER A 69 23.32 -12.11 -3.85
CA SER A 69 23.08 -11.17 -4.94
C SER A 69 21.87 -11.63 -5.73
N SER A 70 20.72 -10.98 -5.55
CA SER A 70 19.57 -11.19 -6.41
C SER A 70 19.82 -10.44 -7.71
N SER A 71 20.70 -11.01 -8.52
CA SER A 71 20.64 -10.83 -9.97
C SER A 71 19.22 -11.20 -10.37
N CYS A 72 18.40 -10.19 -10.62
CA CYS A 72 17.34 -10.29 -11.62
C CYS A 72 17.88 -11.19 -12.75
N GLY A 73 17.19 -12.30 -12.98
CA GLY A 73 17.74 -13.48 -13.64
C GLY A 73 18.58 -13.13 -14.88
N LYS A 74 19.81 -13.66 -14.91
CA LYS A 74 20.79 -13.56 -15.99
C LYS A 74 20.35 -14.17 -17.34
N ASN A 75 19.04 -14.19 -17.64
CA ASN A 75 18.48 -14.81 -18.84
C ASN A 75 17.41 -13.95 -19.56
N CYS A 76 17.48 -12.62 -19.47
CA CYS A 76 16.65 -11.74 -20.29
C CYS A 76 17.36 -11.09 -21.49
N CYS A 77 18.66 -11.34 -21.72
CA CYS A 77 19.38 -10.74 -22.85
C CYS A 77 20.42 -11.71 -23.44
N GLY A 78 19.95 -12.77 -24.09
CA GLY A 78 20.77 -13.55 -25.02
C GLY A 78 20.54 -13.04 -26.44
N GLY A 79 21.53 -12.35 -27.01
CA GLY A 79 21.62 -12.09 -28.45
C GLY A 79 20.88 -10.86 -28.98
N GLU A 80 21.69 -9.93 -29.49
CA GLU A 80 21.41 -9.02 -30.62
C GLU A 80 20.22 -8.03 -30.52
N GLU A 81 20.60 -6.75 -30.40
CA GLU A 81 19.96 -5.55 -30.98
C GLU A 81 18.43 -5.34 -30.88
N HIS A 82 17.79 -5.83 -29.81
CA HIS A 82 16.45 -5.39 -29.46
C HIS A 82 16.48 -4.57 -28.17
N SER A 83 16.39 -3.25 -28.34
CA SER A 83 16.18 -2.27 -27.29
C SER A 83 14.97 -2.65 -26.42
N CYS A 84 15.22 -3.21 -25.23
CA CYS A 84 14.20 -3.34 -24.19
C CYS A 84 13.95 -1.98 -23.52
N SER A 85 13.50 -1.00 -24.31
CA SER A 85 12.88 0.20 -23.74
C SER A 85 11.52 -0.22 -23.18
N SER A 86 11.24 0.16 -21.94
CA SER A 86 9.91 0.09 -21.30
C SER A 86 9.58 -1.18 -20.52
N CYS A 87 10.36 -1.47 -19.48
CA CYS A 87 9.82 -2.10 -18.26
C CYS A 87 9.91 -1.17 -17.04
N SER A 88 10.36 0.08 -17.21
CA SER A 88 10.27 1.12 -16.19
C SER A 88 9.01 1.95 -16.44
N ASN A 89 7.84 1.35 -16.21
CA ASN A 89 6.67 2.16 -15.91
C ASN A 89 6.87 2.69 -14.49
N SER A 90 7.69 3.72 -14.36
CA SER A 90 7.71 4.58 -13.19
C SER A 90 6.31 5.19 -13.16
N ILE A 91 5.37 4.56 -12.45
CA ILE A 91 4.08 5.19 -12.19
C ILE A 91 4.45 6.53 -11.50
N PRO A 92 3.97 7.67 -12.00
CA PRO A 92 4.29 8.98 -11.43
C PRO A 92 4.09 8.99 -9.92
N GLU A 93 4.98 9.61 -9.15
CA GLU A 93 4.83 9.75 -7.68
C GLU A 93 3.46 10.33 -7.28
N GLU A 94 2.92 11.18 -8.15
CA GLU A 94 1.57 11.75 -8.12
C GLU A 94 0.48 10.69 -7.90
N ASP A 95 0.60 9.53 -8.56
CA ASP A 95 -0.46 8.53 -8.68
C ASP A 95 -0.63 7.71 -7.39
N TYR A 96 0.39 7.66 -6.52
CA TYR A 96 0.33 6.89 -5.27
C TYR A 96 0.14 7.74 -4.01
N LYS A 97 0.22 9.07 -4.11
CA LYS A 97 0.14 9.97 -2.95
C LYS A 97 -1.14 9.80 -2.12
N ASN A 98 -2.23 9.40 -2.77
CA ASN A 98 -3.52 9.17 -2.15
C ASN A 98 -3.76 7.72 -1.71
N ILE A 99 -2.80 6.82 -1.97
CA ILE A 99 -2.89 5.42 -1.57
C ILE A 99 -2.54 5.32 -0.09
N LYS A 100 -3.47 4.75 0.68
CA LYS A 100 -3.26 4.34 2.07
C LYS A 100 -3.13 2.83 2.13
N VAL A 101 -2.13 2.37 2.86
CA VAL A 101 -1.80 0.96 3.01
C VAL A 101 -2.20 0.52 4.43
N VAL A 102 -2.88 -0.62 4.52
CA VAL A 102 -3.23 -1.27 5.78
C VAL A 102 -1.96 -1.88 6.38
N THR A 103 -1.66 -1.58 7.64
CA THR A 103 -0.46 -2.10 8.32
C THR A 103 -0.69 -3.52 8.86
N GLU A 104 0.40 -4.23 9.17
CA GLU A 104 0.32 -5.55 9.82
C GLU A 104 -0.42 -5.50 11.16
N LYS A 105 -0.26 -4.41 11.92
CA LYS A 105 -0.99 -4.17 13.17
C LYS A 105 -2.51 -4.23 12.93
N ALA A 106 -2.99 -3.57 11.87
CA ALA A 106 -4.41 -3.56 11.55
C ALA A 106 -4.95 -4.94 11.17
N VAL A 107 -4.16 -5.73 10.43
CA VAL A 107 -4.54 -7.10 10.07
C VAL A 107 -4.68 -7.97 11.33
N ILE A 108 -3.68 -7.95 12.22
CA ILE A 108 -3.69 -8.74 13.46
C ILE A 108 -4.90 -8.41 14.35
N GLU A 109 -5.30 -7.14 14.41
CA GLU A 109 -6.36 -6.70 15.31
C GLU A 109 -7.78 -6.78 14.73
N PHE A 110 -7.93 -6.74 13.40
CA PHE A 110 -9.23 -6.55 12.74
C PHE A 110 -9.59 -7.56 11.63
N GLU A 111 -8.71 -8.51 11.29
CA GLU A 111 -9.02 -9.66 10.42
C GLU A 111 -9.84 -10.74 11.16
#